data_AF-A0A5B0Q3A4-F1
#
_entry.id   AF-A0A5B0Q3A4-F1
#
_cell.length_a   1.000
_cell.length_b   1.000
_cell.length_c   1.000
_cell.angle_alpha   90.00
_cell.angle_beta   90.00
_cell.angle_gamma   90.00
#
_symmetry.space_group_name_H-M   'P 1'
#
loop_
_entity.id
_entity.type
_entity.pdbx_description
1 polymer ?
#
loop_
_entity_poly.entity_id
_entity_poly.type
_entity_poly.pdbx_seq_one_letter_code
_entity_poly.pdbx_strand_id
1 'polypeptide(L)'
;MSNRLSTEDILSTIPPGVNPFTYLLNLITPQFLVPFSRFTTAILIIFFIFHLLIAIFCLVLLVLPYLRGIKRSQWLFKRLYIQNHSGENVYETPLLFVNTGILMAISQFIGSIAAQAFIFIQIKTSHSSDYALKSPLASPMGVMFMCEVLIYWSLSHCFLVTIYYDRKTHGEITQGTRTWISPPAVINFVFLSFPIFVVAATIALFTWLSSGFTHFMVAAVKVLDALRQGSSAWDQLKVPSTSSEEKLHLTTQLIQVVSEAKNFTTDVNIRSKNLINCFHLVQCVLLIIICTTSLVFIVSFWVLVHKFRRRHRQSDKASSRSIYLRRWGKRNNSRNASGEQSTTSSNLNPSFIDVVKSDRQFLHLALRAISIIIAMLTTISLLLLGIIRTADVVKYPYWRGLSTWLTTVSGTWAAIPIAWQCWRLYQEQSGGASQSLSNSNDTALIGVPGSKNADPGRPTQDGAETIEIKIELDPKAIHPTETFEKE
;
A
#
# COMPACT_ATOMS: atom_id res chain seq x y z
N MET A 1 2.08 26.22 -24.05
CA MET A 1 2.71 27.40 -23.41
C MET A 1 4.01 27.86 -24.08
N SER A 2 4.47 27.24 -25.19
CA SER A 2 5.70 27.68 -25.87
C SER A 2 5.57 29.02 -26.61
N ASN A 3 4.35 29.47 -26.92
CA ASN A 3 4.12 30.62 -27.81
C ASN A 3 3.30 31.78 -27.19
N ARG A 4 2.99 31.78 -25.89
CA ARG A 4 2.20 32.87 -25.25
C ARG A 4 3.02 33.79 -24.34
N LEU A 5 4.34 33.70 -24.42
CA LEU A 5 5.28 34.50 -23.64
C LEU A 5 6.41 35.01 -24.53
N SER A 6 6.12 35.39 -25.78
CA SER A 6 7.02 36.33 -26.45
C SER A 6 6.87 37.67 -25.74
N THR A 7 8.00 38.30 -25.42
CA THR A 7 8.06 39.59 -24.71
C THR A 7 7.21 40.66 -25.41
N GLU A 8 7.05 40.54 -26.73
CA GLU A 8 6.28 41.44 -27.59
C GLU A 8 4.75 41.28 -27.43
N ASP A 9 4.23 40.07 -27.23
CA ASP A 9 2.79 39.83 -27.00
C ASP A 9 2.34 40.27 -25.59
N ILE A 10 3.24 40.23 -24.61
CA ILE A 10 2.91 40.62 -23.23
C ILE A 10 2.90 42.14 -23.07
N LEU A 11 3.79 42.86 -23.75
CA LEU A 11 3.81 44.33 -23.76
C LEU A 11 2.62 44.93 -24.51
N SER A 12 2.15 44.27 -25.57
CA SER A 12 0.99 44.71 -26.37
C SER A 12 -0.36 44.48 -25.69
N THR A 13 -0.42 43.63 -24.66
CA THR A 13 -1.63 43.34 -23.88
C THR A 13 -1.80 44.22 -22.64
N ILE A 14 -0.81 45.08 -22.32
CA ILE A 14 -0.87 45.99 -21.18
C ILE A 14 -1.78 47.18 -21.53
N PRO A 15 -2.86 47.44 -20.76
CA PRO A 15 -3.71 48.60 -21.02
C PRO A 15 -2.94 49.92 -20.84
N PRO A 16 -3.20 50.94 -21.69
CA PRO A 16 -2.55 52.24 -21.56
C PRO A 16 -2.82 52.86 -20.19
N GLY A 17 -1.78 53.44 -19.57
CA GLY A 17 -1.85 54.12 -18.27
C GLY A 17 -1.67 53.21 -17.04
N VAL A 18 -1.76 51.88 -17.19
CA VAL A 18 -1.59 50.90 -16.10
C VAL A 18 -0.10 50.67 -15.81
N ASN A 19 0.25 50.42 -14.54
CA ASN A 19 1.61 50.02 -14.16
C ASN A 19 1.94 48.64 -14.77
N PRO A 20 2.90 48.56 -15.71
CA PRO A 20 3.17 47.33 -16.45
C PRO A 20 3.70 46.21 -15.53
N PHE A 21 4.47 46.55 -14.51
CA PHE A 21 5.01 45.58 -13.55
C PHE A 21 3.92 45.03 -12.63
N THR A 22 3.00 45.87 -12.18
CA THR A 22 1.83 45.43 -11.39
C THR A 22 0.92 44.53 -12.22
N TYR A 23 0.71 44.86 -13.50
CA TYR A 23 -0.06 44.02 -14.42
C TYR A 23 0.59 42.63 -14.60
N LEU A 24 1.90 42.60 -14.84
CA LEU A 24 2.69 41.36 -14.93
C LEU A 24 2.64 40.54 -13.63
N LEU A 25 2.80 41.18 -12.47
CA LEU A 25 2.65 40.54 -11.16
C LEU A 25 1.28 39.88 -11.02
N ASN A 26 0.21 40.60 -11.36
CA ASN A 26 -1.16 40.10 -11.30
C ASN A 26 -1.44 39.00 -12.33
N LEU A 27 -0.70 38.95 -13.43
CA LEU A 27 -0.83 37.89 -14.44
C LEU A 27 -0.07 36.61 -14.06
N ILE A 28 1.11 36.76 -13.45
CA ILE A 28 2.04 35.67 -13.15
C ILE A 28 1.72 35.01 -11.79
N THR A 29 1.42 35.82 -10.77
CA THR A 29 1.18 35.34 -9.40
C THR A 29 0.06 34.29 -9.33
N PRO A 30 -1.10 34.47 -9.99
CA PRO A 30 -2.16 33.46 -9.98
C PRO A 30 -1.76 32.16 -10.67
N GLN A 31 -0.88 32.17 -11.69
CA GLN A 31 -0.48 30.95 -12.41
C GLN A 31 0.30 29.98 -11.53
N PHE A 32 1.01 30.50 -10.52
CA PHE A 32 1.69 29.68 -9.52
C PHE A 32 0.77 29.27 -8.35
N LEU A 33 -0.31 30.03 -8.12
CA LEU A 33 -1.10 29.99 -6.89
C LEU A 33 -2.59 29.73 -7.11
N VAL A 34 -2.98 29.15 -8.25
CA VAL A 34 -4.41 28.96 -8.50
C VAL A 34 -5.01 28.07 -7.39
N PRO A 35 -5.96 28.59 -6.61
CA PRO A 35 -6.60 27.82 -5.56
C PRO A 35 -7.36 26.64 -6.17
N PHE A 36 -7.47 25.55 -5.43
CA PHE A 36 -8.29 24.43 -5.86
C PHE A 36 -9.76 24.83 -5.96
N SER A 37 -10.51 24.15 -6.82
CA SER A 37 -11.96 24.30 -6.87
C SER A 37 -12.58 23.91 -5.52
N ARG A 38 -13.71 24.53 -5.14
CA ARG A 38 -14.42 24.17 -3.90
C ARG A 38 -14.72 22.67 -3.81
N PHE A 39 -15.06 22.06 -4.95
CA PHE A 39 -15.30 20.63 -5.07
C PHE A 39 -14.05 19.81 -4.75
N THR A 40 -12.90 20.15 -5.34
CA THR A 40 -11.61 19.49 -5.06
C THR A 40 -11.24 19.62 -3.58
N THR A 41 -11.38 20.82 -3.01
CA THR A 41 -11.09 21.05 -1.58
C THR A 41 -12.00 20.21 -0.68
N ALA A 42 -13.29 20.13 -0.98
CA ALA A 42 -14.22 19.28 -0.22
C ALA A 42 -13.82 17.80 -0.28
N ILE A 43 -13.46 17.28 -1.47
CA ILE A 43 -12.97 15.91 -1.62
C ILE A 43 -11.71 15.67 -0.78
N LEU A 44 -10.74 16.59 -0.83
CA LEU A 44 -9.50 16.47 -0.07
C LEU A 44 -9.75 16.45 1.44
N ILE A 45 -10.70 17.25 1.94
CA ILE A 45 -11.11 17.23 3.36
C ILE A 45 -11.73 15.88 3.73
N ILE A 46 -12.59 15.32 2.87
CA ILE A 46 -13.18 13.99 3.09
C ILE A 46 -12.07 12.92 3.18
N PHE A 47 -11.12 12.91 2.24
CA PHE A 47 -10.00 11.97 2.29
C PHE A 47 -9.07 12.21 3.49
N PHE A 48 -8.90 13.45 3.93
CA PHE A 48 -8.16 13.75 5.15
C PHE A 48 -8.80 13.06 6.37
N ILE A 49 -10.13 13.15 6.52
CA ILE A 49 -10.88 12.48 7.58
C ILE A 49 -10.77 10.95 7.43
N PHE A 50 -10.91 10.41 6.22
CA PHE A 50 -10.75 8.96 6.01
C PHE A 50 -9.35 8.46 6.38
N HIS A 51 -8.30 9.15 5.97
CA HIS A 51 -6.94 8.77 6.37
C HIS A 51 -6.68 8.94 7.87
N LEU A 52 -7.33 9.89 8.54
CA LEU A 52 -7.29 10.00 10.00
C LEU A 52 -7.93 8.78 10.66
N LEU A 53 -9.13 8.38 10.21
CA LEU A 53 -9.81 7.19 10.71
C LEU A 53 -8.97 5.93 10.48
N ILE A 54 -8.38 5.78 9.29
CA ILE A 54 -7.50 4.65 8.96
C ILE A 54 -6.26 4.64 9.86
N ALA A 55 -5.64 5.80 10.10
CA ALA A 55 -4.47 5.91 10.96
C ALA A 55 -4.79 5.52 12.41
N ILE A 56 -5.89 6.05 12.97
CA ILE A 56 -6.38 5.68 14.32
C ILE A 56 -6.62 4.17 14.37
N PHE A 57 -7.24 3.63 13.35
CA PHE A 57 -7.57 2.22 13.27
C PHE A 57 -6.33 1.31 13.21
N CYS A 58 -5.32 1.68 12.42
CA CYS A 58 -4.03 0.99 12.39
C CYS A 58 -3.27 1.13 13.72
N LEU A 59 -3.39 2.28 14.40
CA LEU A 59 -2.81 2.48 15.72
C LEU A 59 -3.45 1.56 16.76
N VAL A 60 -4.79 1.43 16.75
CA VAL A 60 -5.50 0.49 17.61
C VAL A 60 -5.02 -0.93 17.37
N LEU A 61 -4.85 -1.37 16.12
CA LEU A 61 -4.27 -2.69 15.81
C LEU A 61 -2.92 -2.93 16.45
N LEU A 62 -2.05 -1.93 16.37
CA LEU A 62 -0.68 -2.03 16.83
C LEU A 62 -0.63 -2.00 18.36
N VAL A 63 -1.45 -1.17 19.02
CA VAL A 63 -1.39 -0.92 20.47
C VAL A 63 -2.26 -1.88 21.29
N LEU A 64 -3.43 -2.26 20.79
CA LEU A 64 -4.41 -3.07 21.53
C LEU A 64 -3.85 -4.40 22.08
N PRO A 65 -2.97 -5.13 21.36
CA PRO A 65 -2.34 -6.34 21.89
C PRO A 65 -1.46 -6.07 23.13
N TYR A 66 -0.78 -4.92 23.18
CA TYR A 66 0.07 -4.53 24.32
C TYR A 66 -0.75 -4.21 25.56
N LEU A 67 -1.83 -3.43 25.40
CA LEU A 67 -2.70 -3.05 26.51
C LEU A 67 -3.43 -4.23 27.14
N ARG A 68 -3.62 -5.32 26.38
CA ARG A 68 -4.37 -6.49 26.82
C ARG A 68 -3.49 -7.63 27.35
N GLY A 69 -2.17 -7.44 27.43
CA GLY A 69 -1.24 -8.47 27.91
C GLY A 69 -1.27 -9.78 27.10
N ILE A 70 -1.84 -9.75 25.88
CA ILE A 70 -1.96 -10.95 25.06
C ILE A 70 -0.56 -11.28 24.54
N LYS A 71 0.00 -12.43 24.95
CA LYS A 71 1.24 -13.02 24.37
C LYS A 71 1.04 -13.49 22.92
N ARG A 72 0.21 -12.81 22.12
CA ARG A 72 0.08 -13.10 20.68
C ARG A 72 1.38 -12.65 20.06
N SER A 73 2.22 -13.61 19.70
CA SER A 73 3.61 -13.42 19.31
C SER A 73 3.78 -12.25 18.31
N GLN A 74 4.23 -11.10 18.82
CA GLN A 74 4.51 -9.87 18.07
C GLN A 74 5.89 -9.96 17.40
N TRP A 75 6.21 -11.09 16.80
CA TRP A 75 7.43 -11.21 16.03
C TRP A 75 7.27 -10.40 14.75
N LEU A 76 8.33 -9.68 14.36
CA LEU A 76 8.45 -9.11 13.02
C LEU A 76 8.95 -10.16 12.04
N PHE A 77 9.89 -10.99 12.48
CA PHE A 77 10.47 -12.09 11.72
C PHE A 77 10.41 -13.39 12.51
N LYS A 78 10.03 -14.48 11.85
CA LYS A 78 10.11 -15.83 12.39
C LYS A 78 10.88 -16.72 11.42
N ARG A 79 11.82 -17.51 11.94
CA ARG A 79 12.55 -18.49 11.13
C ARG A 79 11.67 -19.71 10.92
N LEU A 80 11.46 -20.10 9.66
CA LEU A 80 10.74 -21.30 9.26
C LEU A 80 11.71 -22.28 8.62
N TYR A 81 11.98 -23.38 9.31
CA TYR A 81 12.73 -24.50 8.77
C TYR A 81 11.81 -25.39 7.95
N ILE A 82 12.19 -25.63 6.69
CA ILE A 82 11.49 -26.53 5.79
C ILE A 82 12.07 -27.92 6.02
N GLN A 83 11.25 -28.83 6.54
CA GLN A 83 11.66 -30.18 6.88
C GLN A 83 11.04 -31.19 5.91
N ASN A 84 11.76 -32.28 5.66
CA ASN A 84 11.27 -33.44 4.91
C ASN A 84 10.46 -34.36 5.84
N HIS A 85 10.04 -35.52 5.32
CA HIS A 85 9.25 -36.51 6.05
C HIS A 85 9.99 -37.14 7.24
N SER A 86 11.33 -37.16 7.21
CA SER A 86 12.18 -37.62 8.31
C SER A 86 12.46 -36.53 9.36
N GLY A 87 11.91 -35.33 9.20
CA GLY A 87 12.14 -34.19 10.09
C GLY A 87 13.47 -33.46 9.84
N GLU A 88 14.25 -33.90 8.86
CA GLU A 88 15.49 -33.25 8.46
C GLU A 88 15.22 -32.03 7.59
N ASN A 89 16.06 -31.01 7.73
CA ASN A 89 15.90 -29.79 6.96
C ASN A 89 16.21 -30.03 5.48
N VAL A 90 15.24 -29.74 4.60
CA VAL A 90 15.40 -29.79 3.14
C VAL A 90 16.41 -28.74 2.66
N TYR A 91 16.51 -27.64 3.40
CA TYR A 91 17.46 -26.56 3.16
C TYR A 91 18.11 -26.15 4.48
N GLU A 92 19.43 -25.92 4.46
CA GLU A 92 20.16 -25.40 5.63
C GLU A 92 19.69 -24.00 6.03
N THR A 93 19.30 -23.18 5.06
CA THR A 93 18.82 -21.81 5.30
C THR A 93 17.33 -21.78 5.65
N PRO A 94 16.93 -21.21 6.80
CA PRO A 94 15.52 -21.05 7.13
C PRO A 94 14.86 -19.98 6.25
N LEU A 95 13.58 -20.17 5.92
CA LEU A 95 12.75 -19.14 5.32
C LEU A 95 12.38 -18.11 6.39
N LEU A 96 12.63 -16.83 6.12
CA LEU A 96 12.26 -15.75 7.05
C LEU A 96 10.80 -15.38 6.81
N PHE A 97 9.91 -15.75 7.71
CA PHE A 97 8.52 -15.33 7.68
C PHE A 97 8.39 -13.95 8.30
N VAL A 98 7.79 -13.01 7.56
CA VAL A 98 7.50 -11.66 8.02
C VAL A 98 6.06 -11.60 8.51
N ASN A 99 5.83 -10.91 9.63
CA ASN A 99 4.48 -10.72 10.14
C ASN A 99 3.75 -9.68 9.27
N THR A 100 3.15 -10.17 8.20
CA THR A 100 2.43 -9.37 7.21
C THR A 100 1.33 -8.52 7.84
N GLY A 101 0.65 -9.00 8.89
CA GLY A 101 -0.39 -8.23 9.59
C GLY A 101 0.18 -6.96 10.25
N ILE A 102 1.26 -7.11 11.02
CA ILE A 102 1.94 -5.97 11.66
C ILE A 102 2.56 -5.04 10.61
N LEU A 103 3.29 -5.60 9.63
CA LEU A 103 3.99 -4.80 8.64
C LEU A 103 3.01 -3.99 7.76
N MET A 104 1.92 -4.61 7.30
CA MET A 104 0.88 -3.89 6.56
C MET A 104 0.22 -2.79 7.41
N ALA A 105 -0.04 -3.03 8.70
CA ALA A 105 -0.61 -2.04 9.59
C ALA A 105 0.33 -0.84 9.82
N ILE A 106 1.63 -1.09 10.02
CA ILE A 106 2.65 -0.04 10.12
C ILE A 106 2.74 0.77 8.82
N SER A 107 2.85 0.10 7.68
CA SER A 107 2.93 0.76 6.38
C SER A 107 1.67 1.58 6.09
N GLN A 108 0.48 1.07 6.37
CA GLN A 108 -0.78 1.82 6.17
C GLN A 108 -0.89 3.01 7.14
N PHE A 109 -0.44 2.86 8.38
CA PHE A 109 -0.40 3.95 9.35
C PHE A 109 0.49 5.10 8.88
N ILE A 110 1.75 4.79 8.53
CA ILE A 110 2.71 5.78 8.01
C ILE A 110 2.20 6.39 6.70
N GLY A 111 1.69 5.57 5.79
CA GLY A 111 1.11 6.04 4.52
C GLY A 111 -0.09 6.98 4.71
N SER A 112 -0.93 6.73 5.72
CA SER A 112 -2.10 7.57 6.01
C SER A 112 -1.71 8.90 6.70
N ILE A 113 -0.67 8.90 7.53
CA ILE A 113 -0.08 10.14 8.05
C ILE A 113 0.53 10.97 6.92
N ALA A 114 1.28 10.31 6.02
CA ALA A 114 1.85 10.97 4.85
C ALA A 114 0.77 11.54 3.92
N ALA A 115 -0.35 10.84 3.73
CA ALA A 115 -1.49 11.34 2.96
C ALA A 115 -2.13 12.58 3.61
N GLN A 116 -2.30 12.59 4.93
CA GLN A 116 -2.78 13.77 5.65
C GLN A 116 -1.82 14.97 5.49
N ALA A 117 -0.52 14.74 5.66
CA ALA A 117 0.50 15.77 5.44
C ALA A 117 0.47 16.29 3.99
N PHE A 118 0.37 15.38 3.01
CA PHE A 118 0.24 15.73 1.59
C PHE A 118 -0.97 16.63 1.34
N ILE A 119 -2.16 16.23 1.81
CA ILE A 119 -3.40 17.00 1.66
C ILE A 119 -3.25 18.39 2.31
N PHE A 120 -2.77 18.45 3.55
CA PHE A 120 -2.61 19.69 4.28
C PHE A 120 -1.66 20.67 3.57
N ILE A 121 -0.50 20.15 3.12
CA ILE A 121 0.47 20.95 2.37
C ILE A 121 -0.14 21.45 1.05
N GLN A 122 -0.87 20.61 0.32
CA GLN A 122 -1.51 20.98 -0.94
C GLN A 122 -2.55 22.10 -0.74
N ILE A 123 -3.40 21.99 0.29
CA ILE A 123 -4.39 23.03 0.63
C ILE A 123 -3.66 24.33 1.00
N LYS A 124 -2.66 24.29 1.89
CA LYS A 124 -1.92 25.50 2.28
C LYS A 124 -1.18 26.16 1.11
N THR A 125 -0.55 25.36 0.26
CA THR A 125 0.12 25.82 -0.97
C THR A 125 -0.87 26.52 -1.91
N SER A 126 -2.13 26.06 -1.96
CA SER A 126 -3.17 26.67 -2.78
C SER A 126 -3.74 27.99 -2.21
N HIS A 127 -3.50 28.31 -0.93
CA HIS A 127 -4.06 29.47 -0.24
C HIS A 127 -3.02 30.54 0.14
N SER A 128 -1.73 30.21 0.18
CA SER A 128 -0.67 31.13 0.60
C SER A 128 0.53 31.08 -0.33
N SER A 129 0.85 32.24 -0.92
CA SER A 129 2.07 32.46 -1.71
C SER A 129 3.33 32.15 -0.92
N ASP A 130 3.39 32.66 0.30
CA ASP A 130 4.59 32.62 1.13
C ASP A 130 4.85 31.19 1.62
N TYR A 131 3.78 30.42 1.83
CA TYR A 131 3.87 29.00 2.12
C TYR A 131 4.27 28.20 0.87
N ALA A 132 3.63 28.45 -0.28
CA ALA A 132 3.93 27.73 -1.52
C ALA A 132 5.40 27.82 -1.92
N LEU A 133 6.02 28.99 -1.72
CA LEU A 133 7.43 29.26 -2.01
C LEU A 133 8.41 28.48 -1.12
N LYS A 134 7.96 27.98 0.04
CA LYS A 134 8.79 27.29 1.05
C LYS A 134 8.39 25.82 1.24
N SER A 135 7.43 25.34 0.45
CA SER A 135 6.73 24.07 0.71
C SER A 135 7.50 22.84 0.22
N PRO A 136 7.77 21.83 1.07
CA PRO A 136 8.36 20.56 0.66
C PRO A 136 7.29 19.61 0.09
N LEU A 137 6.65 20.01 -1.02
CA LEU A 137 5.49 19.33 -1.59
C LEU A 137 5.72 17.85 -1.92
N ALA A 138 6.95 17.52 -2.33
CA ALA A 138 7.31 16.22 -2.88
C ALA A 138 7.50 15.15 -1.79
N SER A 139 7.93 15.50 -0.59
CA SER A 139 8.35 14.51 0.42
C SER A 139 7.22 13.58 0.92
N PRO A 140 6.00 14.07 1.24
CA PRO A 140 4.92 13.18 1.68
C PRO A 140 4.43 12.21 0.60
N MET A 141 4.42 12.65 -0.67
CA MET A 141 4.01 11.80 -1.80
C MET A 141 4.95 10.59 -1.95
N GLY A 142 6.25 10.78 -1.75
CA GLY A 142 7.21 9.67 -1.77
C GLY A 142 6.95 8.66 -0.65
N VAL A 143 6.65 9.13 0.56
CA VAL A 143 6.31 8.24 1.69
C VAL A 143 5.02 7.46 1.42
N MET A 144 4.00 8.08 0.83
CA MET A 144 2.77 7.40 0.42
C MET A 144 3.07 6.24 -0.55
N PHE A 145 3.79 6.53 -1.65
CA PHE A 145 4.14 5.53 -2.66
C PHE A 145 4.97 4.38 -2.06
N MET A 146 5.99 4.71 -1.26
CA MET A 146 6.81 3.73 -0.56
C MET A 146 5.97 2.79 0.30
N CYS A 147 5.05 3.34 1.10
CA CYS A 147 4.18 2.55 1.97
C CYS A 147 3.24 1.64 1.19
N GLU A 148 2.66 2.10 0.08
CA GLU A 148 1.83 1.26 -0.81
C GLU A 148 2.63 0.06 -1.33
N VAL A 149 3.83 0.29 -1.88
CA VAL A 149 4.68 -0.79 -2.41
C VAL A 149 5.05 -1.80 -1.32
N LEU A 150 5.36 -1.32 -0.10
CA LEU A 150 5.66 -2.19 1.04
C LEU A 150 4.48 -3.08 1.44
N ILE A 151 3.24 -2.56 1.41
CA ILE A 151 2.03 -3.34 1.68
C ILE A 151 1.89 -4.47 0.65
N TYR A 152 2.07 -4.14 -0.63
CA TYR A 152 1.96 -5.09 -1.73
C TYR A 152 3.00 -6.21 -1.63
N TRP A 153 4.23 -5.83 -1.31
CA TRP A 153 5.34 -6.77 -1.17
C TRP A 153 5.16 -7.68 0.05
N SER A 154 4.69 -7.13 1.17
CA SER A 154 4.42 -7.87 2.41
C SER A 154 3.35 -8.95 2.22
N LEU A 155 2.30 -8.65 1.44
CA LEU A 155 1.25 -9.61 1.15
C LEU A 155 1.69 -10.66 0.12
N SER A 156 2.48 -10.26 -0.89
CA SER A 156 3.12 -11.21 -1.84
C SER A 156 3.98 -12.24 -1.11
N HIS A 157 4.76 -11.77 -0.14
CA HIS A 157 5.57 -12.61 0.71
C HIS A 157 4.73 -13.62 1.50
N CYS A 158 3.59 -13.16 2.06
CA CYS A 158 2.64 -14.03 2.75
C CYS A 158 2.11 -15.14 1.85
N PHE A 159 1.80 -14.85 0.58
CA PHE A 159 1.35 -15.85 -0.38
C PHE A 159 2.42 -16.92 -0.61
N LEU A 160 3.68 -16.50 -0.81
CA LEU A 160 4.79 -17.43 -0.99
C LEU A 160 5.02 -18.29 0.25
N VAL A 161 5.09 -17.70 1.44
CA VAL A 161 5.27 -18.47 2.68
C VAL A 161 4.14 -19.48 2.89
N THR A 162 2.89 -19.12 2.55
CA THR A 162 1.74 -20.03 2.61
C THR A 162 1.91 -21.22 1.65
N ILE A 163 2.50 -21.00 0.47
CA ILE A 163 2.86 -22.08 -0.47
C ILE A 163 3.88 -23.03 0.16
N TYR A 164 4.88 -22.54 0.89
CA TYR A 164 5.90 -23.38 1.55
C TYR A 164 5.36 -24.15 2.75
N TYR A 165 4.57 -23.50 3.61
CA TYR A 165 4.12 -24.11 4.87
C TYR A 165 3.20 -25.32 4.64
N ASP A 166 2.35 -25.27 3.64
CA ASP A 166 1.48 -26.39 3.26
C ASP A 166 2.26 -27.66 2.82
N ARG A 167 3.56 -27.54 2.53
CA ARG A 167 4.41 -28.71 2.24
C ARG A 167 4.75 -29.52 3.50
N LYS A 168 4.70 -28.92 4.69
CA LYS A 168 4.86 -29.61 5.98
C LYS A 168 3.67 -30.51 6.32
N THR A 169 2.46 -30.16 5.88
CA THR A 169 1.23 -30.88 6.24
C THR A 169 0.84 -32.01 5.30
N HIS A 170 1.35 -32.05 4.06
CA HIS A 170 0.81 -32.95 3.03
C HIS A 170 1.74 -34.03 2.46
N GLY A 171 2.94 -34.23 3.01
CA GLY A 171 3.67 -35.50 2.87
C GLY A 171 4.02 -36.02 1.45
N GLU A 172 3.69 -35.32 0.35
CA GLU A 172 3.94 -35.80 -1.01
C GLU A 172 5.15 -35.09 -1.62
N ILE A 173 6.35 -35.61 -1.35
CA ILE A 173 7.44 -35.53 -2.32
C ILE A 173 7.40 -36.84 -3.10
N THR A 174 6.52 -36.91 -4.11
CA THR A 174 6.68 -37.93 -5.14
C THR A 174 7.95 -37.58 -5.92
N GLN A 175 9.00 -38.36 -5.68
CA GLN A 175 10.26 -38.34 -6.44
C GLN A 175 9.90 -38.32 -7.94
N GLY A 176 10.14 -37.19 -8.61
CA GLY A 176 9.91 -37.06 -10.06
C GLY A 176 9.20 -35.80 -10.51
N THR A 177 8.48 -35.08 -9.63
CA THR A 177 7.96 -33.75 -10.02
C THR A 177 8.96 -32.65 -9.65
N ARG A 178 9.75 -32.24 -10.65
CA ARG A 178 10.66 -31.08 -10.61
C ARG A 178 9.85 -29.85 -10.17
N THR A 179 9.81 -29.61 -8.86
CA THR A 179 8.93 -28.62 -8.25
C THR A 179 9.60 -27.26 -8.34
N TRP A 180 8.98 -26.36 -9.10
CA TRP A 180 9.45 -25.01 -9.44
C TRP A 180 9.38 -24.06 -8.22
N ILE A 181 10.03 -24.44 -7.13
CA ILE A 181 9.94 -23.79 -5.82
C ILE A 181 11.36 -23.30 -5.49
N SER A 182 11.56 -21.98 -5.55
CA SER A 182 12.87 -21.34 -5.39
C SER A 182 13.51 -21.64 -4.01
N PRO A 183 14.83 -21.76 -3.90
CA PRO A 183 15.46 -21.95 -2.59
C PRO A 183 15.10 -20.83 -1.59
N PRO A 184 14.94 -21.13 -0.28
CA PRO A 184 14.63 -20.13 0.75
C PRO A 184 15.59 -18.94 0.77
N ALA A 185 16.87 -19.17 0.50
CA ALA A 185 17.87 -18.12 0.39
C ALA A 185 17.53 -17.08 -0.70
N VAL A 186 17.05 -17.53 -1.86
CA VAL A 186 16.65 -16.65 -2.97
C VAL A 186 15.43 -15.83 -2.58
N ILE A 187 14.45 -16.45 -1.91
CA ILE A 187 13.24 -15.76 -1.46
C ILE A 187 13.58 -14.70 -0.41
N ASN A 188 14.35 -15.08 0.62
CA ASN A 188 14.78 -14.13 1.65
C ASN A 188 15.56 -12.95 1.02
N PHE A 189 16.47 -13.24 0.10
CA PHE A 189 17.24 -12.20 -0.58
C PHE A 189 16.33 -11.25 -1.37
N VAL A 190 15.45 -11.76 -2.22
CA VAL A 190 14.54 -10.93 -3.03
C VAL A 190 13.58 -10.13 -2.14
N PHE A 191 13.04 -10.77 -1.11
CA PHE A 191 12.04 -10.13 -0.24
C PHE A 191 12.61 -9.15 0.79
N LEU A 192 13.92 -9.17 1.03
CA LEU A 192 14.61 -8.15 1.83
C LEU A 192 15.25 -7.06 0.97
N SER A 193 15.97 -7.45 -0.10
CA SER A 193 16.71 -6.50 -0.94
C SER A 193 15.79 -5.56 -1.72
N PHE A 194 14.67 -6.05 -2.25
CA PHE A 194 13.78 -5.22 -3.07
C PHE A 194 13.10 -4.11 -2.26
N PRO A 195 12.50 -4.35 -1.08
CA PRO A 195 11.98 -3.28 -0.23
C PRO A 195 13.03 -2.24 0.14
N ILE A 196 14.26 -2.66 0.49
CA ILE A 196 15.37 -1.75 0.80
C ILE A 196 15.69 -0.88 -0.43
N PHE A 197 15.77 -1.48 -1.61
CA PHE A 197 15.99 -0.77 -2.86
C PHE A 197 14.86 0.24 -3.14
N VAL A 198 13.59 -0.14 -2.97
CA VAL A 198 12.44 0.76 -3.16
C VAL A 198 12.51 1.95 -2.21
N VAL A 199 12.84 1.74 -0.93
CA VAL A 199 12.99 2.82 0.05
C VAL A 199 14.11 3.77 -0.39
N ALA A 200 15.29 3.25 -0.71
CA ALA A 200 16.42 4.06 -1.15
C ALA A 200 16.14 4.83 -2.44
N ALA A 201 15.57 4.17 -3.45
CA ALA A 201 15.20 4.78 -4.72
C ALA A 201 14.15 5.88 -4.53
N THR A 202 13.14 5.65 -3.70
CA THR A 202 12.09 6.65 -3.43
C THR A 202 12.69 7.87 -2.72
N ILE A 203 13.53 7.68 -1.70
CA ILE A 203 14.20 8.78 -1.02
C ILE A 203 15.06 9.58 -2.02
N ALA A 204 15.87 8.92 -2.85
CA ALA A 204 16.72 9.60 -3.83
C ALA A 204 15.90 10.39 -4.86
N LEU A 205 14.87 9.78 -5.45
CA LEU A 205 14.01 10.41 -6.46
C LEU A 205 13.27 11.62 -5.91
N PHE A 206 12.67 11.51 -4.72
CA PHE A 206 11.91 12.61 -4.13
C PHE A 206 12.80 13.69 -3.55
N THR A 207 14.03 13.38 -3.12
CA THR A 207 15.05 14.38 -2.78
C THR A 207 15.48 15.16 -4.02
N TRP A 208 15.71 14.47 -5.13
CA TRP A 208 16.04 15.10 -6.42
C TRP A 208 14.91 15.99 -6.93
N LEU A 209 13.66 15.51 -6.88
CA LEU A 209 12.48 16.30 -7.23
C LEU A 209 12.30 17.53 -6.33
N SER A 210 12.50 17.38 -5.02
CA SER A 210 12.43 18.50 -4.06
C SER A 210 13.51 19.55 -4.34
N SER A 211 14.71 19.13 -4.69
CA SER A 211 15.80 20.02 -5.10
C SER A 211 15.44 20.79 -6.39
N GLY A 212 14.96 20.08 -7.42
CA GLY A 212 14.49 20.70 -8.66
C GLY A 212 13.38 21.73 -8.43
N PHE A 213 12.40 21.40 -7.58
CA PHE A 213 11.33 22.32 -7.19
C PHE A 213 11.89 23.54 -6.45
N THR A 214 12.78 23.35 -5.49
CA THR A 214 13.42 24.45 -4.73
C THR A 214 14.17 25.40 -5.66
N HIS A 215 14.99 24.87 -6.57
CA HIS A 215 15.72 25.68 -7.54
C HIS A 215 14.80 26.48 -8.47
N PHE A 216 13.66 25.90 -8.86
CA PHE A 216 12.64 26.60 -9.64
C PHE A 216 11.97 27.72 -8.83
N MET A 217 11.56 27.43 -7.59
CA MET A 217 10.89 28.40 -6.72
C MET A 217 11.81 29.58 -6.37
N VAL A 218 13.10 29.35 -6.10
CA VAL A 218 14.07 30.44 -5.86
C VAL A 218 14.17 31.38 -7.07
N ALA A 219 14.17 30.84 -8.30
CA ALA A 219 14.19 31.66 -9.50
C ALA A 219 12.87 32.43 -9.68
N ALA A 220 11.74 31.80 -9.40
CA ALA A 220 10.43 32.46 -9.45
C ALA A 220 10.31 33.61 -8.45
N VAL A 221 10.82 33.45 -7.22
CA VAL A 221 10.87 34.52 -6.21
C VAL A 221 11.67 35.72 -6.72
N LYS A 222 12.85 35.49 -7.32
CA LYS A 222 13.67 36.58 -7.87
C LYS A 222 12.94 37.40 -8.95
N VAL A 223 12.18 36.73 -9.83
CA VAL A 223 11.35 37.42 -10.83
C VAL A 223 10.28 38.27 -10.13
N LEU A 224 9.57 37.71 -9.16
CA LEU A 224 8.51 38.43 -8.44
C LEU A 224 9.04 39.64 -7.67
N ASP A 225 10.21 39.51 -7.04
CA ASP A 225 10.85 40.62 -6.32
C ASP A 225 11.33 41.72 -7.28
N ALA A 226 11.94 41.36 -8.41
CA ALA A 226 12.31 42.34 -9.44
C ALA A 226 11.09 43.10 -9.98
N LEU A 227 9.99 42.39 -10.26
CA LEU A 227 8.74 43.04 -10.69
C LEU A 227 8.15 43.94 -9.60
N ARG A 228 8.24 43.57 -8.32
CA ARG A 228 7.79 44.43 -7.20
C ARG A 228 8.62 45.70 -7.10
N GLN A 229 9.93 45.60 -7.28
CA GLN A 229 10.83 46.76 -7.30
C GLN A 229 10.50 47.68 -8.49
N GLY A 230 10.31 47.10 -9.69
CA GLY A 230 9.91 47.86 -10.88
C GLY A 230 8.55 48.55 -10.73
N SER A 231 7.59 47.87 -10.10
CA SER A 231 6.28 48.44 -9.77
C SER A 231 6.41 49.68 -8.88
N SER A 232 7.19 49.59 -7.80
CA SER A 232 7.42 50.72 -6.90
C SER A 232 8.14 51.89 -7.58
N ALA A 233 9.19 51.62 -8.36
CA ALA A 233 9.92 52.65 -9.09
C ALA A 233 9.05 53.36 -10.14
N TRP A 234 8.17 52.61 -10.83
CA TRP A 234 7.21 53.16 -11.79
C TRP A 234 6.20 54.10 -11.13
N ASP A 235 5.69 53.73 -9.96
CA ASP A 235 4.73 54.56 -9.22
C ASP A 235 5.38 55.85 -8.70
N GLN A 236 6.65 55.79 -8.26
CA GLN A 236 7.43 56.97 -7.86
C GLN A 236 7.74 57.92 -9.02
N LEU A 237 7.96 57.39 -10.23
CA LEU A 237 8.20 58.21 -11.43
C LEU A 237 6.98 59.08 -11.81
N LYS A 238 5.77 58.62 -11.48
CA LYS A 238 4.52 59.35 -11.75
C LYS A 238 4.23 60.46 -10.75
N VAL A 239 4.96 60.57 -9.64
CA VAL A 239 4.75 61.60 -8.64
C VAL A 239 5.20 62.97 -9.20
N PRO A 240 4.35 64.01 -9.20
CA PRO A 240 4.68 65.30 -9.81
C PRO A 240 5.86 66.02 -9.14
N SER A 241 6.09 65.77 -7.85
CA SER A 241 7.14 66.40 -7.05
C SER A 241 8.53 65.79 -7.20
N THR A 242 8.68 64.70 -7.96
CA THR A 242 9.96 64.01 -8.16
C THR A 242 10.92 64.88 -8.97
N SER A 243 12.13 65.08 -8.44
CA SER A 243 13.14 65.94 -9.07
C SER A 243 13.63 65.38 -10.42
N SER A 244 14.23 66.22 -11.27
CA SER A 244 14.76 65.79 -12.58
C SER A 244 15.86 64.73 -12.45
N GLU A 245 16.69 64.85 -11.41
CA GLU A 245 17.78 63.91 -11.11
C GLU A 245 17.25 62.57 -10.57
N GLU A 246 16.25 62.59 -9.69
CA GLU A 246 15.54 61.37 -9.27
C GLU A 246 14.82 60.69 -10.41
N LYS A 247 14.21 61.45 -11.34
CA LYS A 247 13.57 60.88 -12.52
C LYS A 247 14.57 60.14 -13.41
N LEU A 248 15.78 60.68 -13.58
CA LEU A 248 16.85 60.01 -14.32
C LEU A 248 17.27 58.72 -13.61
N HIS A 249 17.53 58.78 -12.30
CA HIS A 249 17.89 57.62 -11.49
C HIS A 249 16.82 56.51 -11.53
N LEU A 250 15.54 56.86 -11.33
CA LEU A 250 14.41 55.93 -11.40
C LEU A 250 14.28 55.31 -12.79
N THR A 251 14.52 56.08 -13.86
CA THR A 251 14.49 55.56 -15.24
C THR A 251 15.61 54.54 -15.47
N THR A 252 16.82 54.82 -15.00
CA THR A 252 17.94 53.87 -15.07
C THR A 252 17.66 52.60 -14.27
N GLN A 253 17.10 52.73 -13.06
CA GLN A 253 16.67 51.61 -12.23
C GLN A 253 15.60 50.77 -12.95
N LEU A 254 14.65 51.41 -13.63
CA LEU A 254 13.61 50.72 -14.40
C LEU A 254 14.19 49.92 -15.57
N ILE A 255 15.14 50.50 -16.31
CA ILE A 255 15.84 49.81 -17.41
C ILE A 255 16.61 48.60 -16.87
N GLN A 256 17.28 48.75 -15.72
CA GLN A 256 17.96 47.64 -15.06
C GLN A 256 16.98 46.54 -14.64
N VAL A 257 15.86 46.88 -14.00
CA VAL A 257 14.82 45.92 -13.61
C VAL A 257 14.25 45.18 -14.82
N VAL A 258 14.04 45.86 -15.95
CA VAL A 258 13.55 45.21 -17.19
C VAL A 258 14.58 44.22 -17.73
N SER A 259 15.87 44.59 -17.74
CA SER A 259 16.97 43.70 -18.14
C SER A 259 17.08 42.47 -17.23
N GLU A 260 17.04 42.68 -15.92
CA GLU A 260 17.06 41.62 -14.92
C GLU A 260 15.85 40.69 -15.02
N ALA A 261 14.64 41.25 -15.15
CA ALA A 261 13.42 40.48 -15.33
C ALA A 261 13.45 39.62 -16.60
N LYS A 262 14.03 40.11 -17.70
CA LYS A 262 14.22 39.33 -18.93
C LYS A 262 15.16 38.14 -18.71
N ASN A 263 16.29 38.37 -18.05
CA ASN A 263 17.25 37.31 -17.75
C ASN A 263 16.67 36.26 -16.79
N PHE A 264 15.97 36.71 -15.74
CA PHE A 264 15.31 35.81 -14.80
C PHE A 264 14.15 35.03 -15.43
N THR A 265 13.41 35.63 -16.35
CA THR A 265 12.33 34.92 -17.07
C THR A 265 12.87 33.78 -17.92
N THR A 266 14.00 34.00 -18.61
CA THR A 266 14.71 32.94 -19.34
C THR A 266 15.15 31.83 -18.40
N ASP A 267 15.74 32.16 -17.24
CA ASP A 267 16.17 31.20 -16.22
C ASP A 267 14.98 30.39 -15.65
N VAL A 268 13.87 31.05 -15.32
CA VAL A 268 12.63 30.39 -14.88
C VAL A 268 12.09 29.45 -15.96
N ASN A 269 12.12 29.84 -17.23
CA ASN A 269 11.64 28.99 -18.33
C ASN A 269 12.52 27.72 -18.46
N ILE A 270 13.84 27.87 -18.42
CA ILE A 270 14.79 26.74 -18.43
C ILE A 270 14.53 25.81 -17.23
N ARG A 271 14.46 26.37 -16.02
CA ARG A 271 14.20 25.60 -14.79
C ARG A 271 12.83 24.94 -14.78
N SER A 272 11.81 25.58 -15.36
CA SER A 272 10.47 24.99 -15.49
C SER A 272 10.48 23.77 -16.41
N LYS A 273 11.22 23.81 -17.52
CA LYS A 273 11.41 22.66 -18.41
C LYS A 273 12.15 21.54 -17.69
N ASN A 274 13.20 21.86 -16.95
CA ASN A 274 13.93 20.87 -16.15
C ASN A 274 13.06 20.25 -15.07
N LEU A 275 12.20 21.03 -14.40
CA LEU A 275 11.26 20.54 -13.40
C LEU A 275 10.21 19.60 -14.02
N ILE A 276 9.67 19.95 -15.19
CA ILE A 276 8.72 19.09 -15.92
C ILE A 276 9.39 17.77 -16.31
N ASN A 277 10.62 17.82 -16.84
CA ASN A 277 11.39 16.62 -17.19
C ASN A 277 11.71 15.77 -15.95
N CYS A 278 12.07 16.41 -14.83
CA CYS A 278 12.31 15.73 -13.56
C CYS A 278 11.04 15.02 -13.07
N PHE A 279 9.89 15.70 -13.09
CA PHE A 279 8.61 15.10 -12.73
C PHE A 279 8.28 13.91 -13.64
N HIS A 280 8.43 14.05 -14.96
CA HIS A 280 8.21 12.97 -15.91
C HIS A 280 9.11 11.76 -15.63
N LEU A 281 10.41 11.98 -15.42
CA LEU A 281 11.36 10.90 -15.10
C LEU A 281 11.01 10.19 -13.79
N VAL A 282 10.68 10.94 -12.74
CA VAL A 282 10.23 10.36 -11.47
C VAL A 282 9.00 9.49 -11.70
N GLN A 283 7.97 9.98 -12.39
CA GLN A 283 6.75 9.23 -12.70
C GLN A 283 7.05 7.93 -13.47
N CYS A 284 7.95 7.97 -14.46
CA CYS A 284 8.40 6.78 -15.20
C CYS A 284 9.08 5.75 -14.30
N VAL A 285 10.00 6.18 -13.42
CA VAL A 285 10.71 5.25 -12.52
C VAL A 285 9.75 4.64 -11.51
N LEU A 286 8.84 5.43 -10.94
CA LEU A 286 7.79 4.92 -10.04
C LEU A 286 6.88 3.92 -10.78
N LEU A 287 6.55 4.18 -12.05
CA LEU A 287 5.76 3.27 -12.87
C LEU A 287 6.47 1.92 -13.07
N ILE A 288 7.77 1.93 -13.35
CA ILE A 288 8.56 0.70 -13.45
C ILE A 288 8.53 -0.08 -12.14
N ILE A 289 8.75 0.60 -11.00
CA ILE A 289 8.74 -0.04 -9.67
C ILE A 289 7.38 -0.69 -9.36
N ILE A 290 6.27 0.02 -9.61
CA ILE A 290 4.94 -0.53 -9.32
C ILE A 290 4.56 -1.64 -10.30
N CYS A 291 4.95 -1.58 -11.57
CA CYS A 291 4.73 -2.64 -12.54
C CYS A 291 5.49 -3.92 -12.16
N THR A 292 6.76 -3.80 -11.76
CA THR A 292 7.56 -4.92 -11.25
C THR A 292 6.91 -5.52 -9.99
N THR A 293 6.47 -4.67 -9.06
CA THR A 293 5.77 -5.09 -7.84
C THR A 293 4.47 -5.83 -8.15
N SER A 294 3.67 -5.29 -9.07
CA SER A 294 2.39 -5.86 -9.49
C SER A 294 2.57 -7.21 -10.17
N LEU A 295 3.60 -7.36 -11.01
CA LEU A 295 3.92 -8.62 -11.66
C LEU A 295 4.24 -9.71 -10.62
N VAL A 296 5.13 -9.41 -9.67
CA VAL A 296 5.50 -10.34 -8.58
C VAL A 296 4.27 -10.71 -7.75
N PHE A 297 3.43 -9.73 -7.43
CA PHE A 297 2.20 -9.94 -6.67
C PHE A 297 1.23 -10.88 -7.39
N ILE A 298 0.92 -10.58 -8.66
CA ILE A 298 -0.03 -11.37 -9.46
C ILE A 298 0.49 -12.79 -9.67
N VAL A 299 1.77 -12.96 -9.99
CA VAL A 299 2.39 -14.29 -10.13
C VAL A 299 2.29 -15.08 -8.82
N SER A 300 2.67 -14.46 -7.69
CA SER A 300 2.63 -15.12 -6.37
C SER A 300 1.21 -15.53 -5.99
N PHE A 301 0.23 -14.64 -6.22
CA PHE A 301 -1.18 -14.91 -5.98
C PHE A 301 -1.71 -16.03 -6.90
N TRP A 302 -1.39 -15.99 -8.20
CA TRP A 302 -1.84 -16.99 -9.16
C TRP A 302 -1.29 -18.38 -8.85
N VAL A 303 -0.02 -18.48 -8.47
CA VAL A 303 0.60 -19.75 -8.02
C VAL A 303 -0.13 -20.29 -6.79
N LEU A 304 -0.46 -19.42 -5.83
CA LEU A 304 -1.21 -19.81 -4.64
C LEU A 304 -2.60 -20.34 -5.00
N VAL A 305 -3.35 -19.62 -5.83
CA VAL A 305 -4.67 -20.01 -6.31
C VAL A 305 -4.61 -21.36 -7.04
N HIS A 306 -3.64 -21.54 -7.96
CA HIS A 306 -3.46 -22.79 -8.69
C HIS A 306 -3.20 -23.96 -7.74
N LYS A 307 -2.37 -23.75 -6.71
CA LYS A 307 -2.10 -24.76 -5.68
C LYS A 307 -3.34 -25.12 -4.87
N PHE A 308 -4.15 -24.15 -4.45
CA PHE A 308 -5.43 -24.42 -3.77
C PHE A 308 -6.42 -25.18 -4.65
N ARG A 309 -6.54 -24.80 -5.93
CA ARG A 309 -7.41 -25.53 -6.89
C ARG A 309 -6.96 -26.98 -7.09
N ARG A 310 -5.65 -27.23 -7.13
CA ARG A 310 -5.11 -28.60 -7.24
C ARG A 310 -5.44 -29.44 -6.01
N ARG A 311 -5.40 -28.85 -4.80
CA ARG A 311 -5.78 -29.54 -3.54
C ARG A 311 -7.24 -29.95 -3.54
N HIS A 312 -8.16 -29.06 -3.90
CA HIS A 312 -9.59 -29.39 -3.97
C HIS A 312 -9.83 -30.56 -4.92
N ARG A 313 -9.19 -30.56 -6.10
CA ARG A 313 -9.26 -31.68 -7.05
C ARG A 313 -8.71 -33.00 -6.51
N GLN A 314 -7.63 -32.99 -5.73
CA GLN A 314 -7.08 -34.21 -5.14
C GLN A 314 -7.97 -34.73 -4.02
N SER A 315 -8.54 -33.84 -3.20
CA SER A 315 -9.52 -34.19 -2.16
C SER A 315 -10.81 -34.79 -2.76
N ASP A 316 -11.35 -34.18 -3.82
CA ASP A 316 -12.55 -34.68 -4.51
C ASP A 316 -12.30 -36.04 -5.17
N LYS A 317 -11.08 -36.28 -5.68
CA LYS A 317 -10.66 -37.58 -6.22
C LYS A 317 -10.47 -38.64 -5.13
N ALA A 318 -9.94 -38.26 -3.96
CA ALA A 318 -9.78 -39.16 -2.83
C ALA A 318 -11.13 -39.52 -2.19
N SER A 319 -12.04 -38.55 -2.03
CA SER A 319 -13.38 -38.75 -1.51
C SER A 319 -14.23 -39.60 -2.46
N SER A 320 -14.20 -39.32 -3.77
CA SER A 320 -14.87 -40.17 -4.77
C SER A 320 -14.30 -41.58 -4.80
N ARG A 321 -12.97 -41.77 -4.73
CA ARG A 321 -12.36 -43.10 -4.64
C ARG A 321 -12.78 -43.86 -3.37
N SER A 322 -12.92 -43.17 -2.23
CA SER A 322 -13.44 -43.76 -0.99
C SER A 322 -14.92 -44.16 -1.12
N ILE A 323 -15.74 -43.37 -1.84
CA ILE A 323 -17.14 -43.68 -2.13
C ILE A 323 -17.24 -44.88 -3.08
N TYR A 324 -16.39 -44.96 -4.10
CA TYR A 324 -16.30 -46.12 -4.99
C TYR A 324 -15.88 -47.39 -4.24
N LEU A 325 -14.89 -47.31 -3.34
CA LEU A 325 -14.48 -48.45 -2.51
C LEU A 325 -15.56 -48.87 -1.51
N ARG A 326 -16.27 -47.91 -0.89
CA ARG A 326 -17.41 -48.18 0.00
C ARG A 326 -18.60 -48.78 -0.76
N ARG A 327 -18.83 -48.34 -2.01
CA ARG A 327 -19.87 -48.87 -2.90
C ARG A 327 -19.48 -50.24 -3.47
N TRP A 328 -18.19 -50.50 -3.70
CA TRP A 328 -17.66 -51.82 -4.07
C TRP A 328 -17.80 -52.82 -2.92
N GLY A 329 -17.46 -52.42 -1.70
CA GLY A 329 -17.70 -53.22 -0.49
C GLY A 329 -19.18 -53.53 -0.24
N LYS A 330 -20.09 -52.61 -0.61
CA LYS A 330 -21.54 -52.84 -0.57
C LYS A 330 -22.10 -53.67 -1.73
N ARG A 331 -21.40 -53.74 -2.87
CA ARG A 331 -21.86 -54.48 -4.06
C ARG A 331 -21.73 -55.99 -3.92
N ASN A 332 -20.89 -56.47 -3.01
CA ASN A 332 -20.81 -57.90 -2.69
C ASN A 332 -21.99 -58.43 -1.86
N ASN A 333 -22.94 -57.59 -1.43
CA ASN A 333 -24.05 -58.03 -0.58
C ASN A 333 -25.47 -57.64 -1.06
N SER A 334 -25.66 -57.28 -2.32
CA SER A 334 -27.03 -57.11 -2.85
C SER A 334 -27.13 -57.55 -4.31
N ARG A 335 -27.48 -58.83 -4.50
CA ARG A 335 -28.06 -59.30 -5.75
C ARG A 335 -29.55 -58.95 -5.70
N ASN A 336 -30.02 -58.23 -6.73
CA ASN A 336 -31.42 -57.83 -7.01
C ASN A 336 -31.84 -56.45 -6.50
N ALA A 337 -31.73 -55.44 -7.37
CA ALA A 337 -32.78 -54.44 -7.63
C ALA A 337 -32.35 -53.57 -8.81
N SER A 338 -33.21 -53.54 -9.82
CA SER A 338 -33.11 -52.75 -11.05
C SER A 338 -33.32 -51.26 -10.80
N GLY A 339 -32.66 -50.46 -11.64
CA GLY A 339 -33.10 -49.11 -12.01
C GLY A 339 -32.61 -48.00 -11.10
N GLU A 340 -31.45 -47.41 -11.43
CA GLU A 340 -31.35 -45.96 -11.50
C GLU A 340 -30.07 -45.56 -12.25
N GLN A 341 -30.29 -44.80 -13.31
CA GLN A 341 -29.31 -44.30 -14.25
C GLN A 341 -28.40 -43.33 -13.51
N SER A 342 -27.19 -43.80 -13.16
CA SER A 342 -26.15 -42.93 -12.62
C SER A 342 -25.76 -41.93 -13.70
N THR A 343 -26.28 -40.71 -13.59
CA THR A 343 -25.78 -39.54 -14.28
C THR A 343 -24.31 -39.38 -13.90
N THR A 344 -23.45 -39.69 -14.87
CA THR A 344 -22.03 -39.41 -14.86
C THR A 344 -21.86 -37.91 -14.65
N SER A 345 -21.63 -37.48 -13.40
CA SER A 345 -21.28 -36.09 -13.10
C SER A 345 -19.97 -35.79 -13.82
N SER A 346 -20.10 -35.04 -14.90
CA SER A 346 -19.05 -34.63 -15.80
C SER A 346 -17.91 -33.94 -15.05
N ASN A 347 -16.70 -34.14 -15.58
CA ASN A 347 -15.44 -33.49 -15.21
C ASN A 347 -15.49 -31.95 -15.32
N LEU A 348 -16.32 -31.28 -14.54
CA LEU A 348 -16.31 -29.83 -14.45
C LEU A 348 -15.15 -29.42 -13.54
N ASN A 349 -14.10 -28.90 -14.17
CA ASN A 349 -13.03 -28.19 -13.48
C ASN A 349 -13.66 -27.19 -12.50
N PRO A 350 -13.45 -27.32 -11.18
CA PRO A 350 -14.06 -26.39 -10.24
C PRO A 350 -13.62 -24.97 -10.60
N SER A 351 -14.61 -24.09 -10.77
CA SER A 351 -14.36 -22.69 -11.08
C SER A 351 -13.66 -22.04 -9.88
N PHE A 352 -12.94 -20.93 -10.10
CA PHE A 352 -12.32 -20.19 -9.00
C PHE A 352 -13.34 -19.82 -7.90
N ILE A 353 -14.57 -19.53 -8.31
CA ILE A 353 -15.67 -19.13 -7.43
C ILE A 353 -16.10 -20.29 -6.53
N ASP A 354 -16.11 -21.53 -7.02
CA ASP A 354 -16.50 -22.71 -6.25
C ASP A 354 -15.48 -23.03 -5.15
N VAL A 355 -14.18 -22.88 -5.46
CA VAL A 355 -13.08 -23.07 -4.49
C VAL A 355 -13.02 -21.95 -3.46
N VAL A 356 -13.36 -20.73 -3.86
CA VAL A 356 -13.45 -19.58 -2.95
C VAL A 356 -14.62 -19.72 -1.97
N LYS A 357 -15.75 -20.30 -2.39
CA LYS A 357 -16.91 -20.49 -1.51
C LYS A 357 -16.72 -21.61 -0.48
N SER A 358 -15.88 -22.60 -0.77
CA SER A 358 -15.70 -23.77 0.11
C SER A 358 -14.75 -23.54 1.29
N ASP A 359 -13.84 -22.55 1.21
CA ASP A 359 -12.89 -22.22 2.29
C ASP A 359 -12.97 -20.73 2.66
N ARG A 360 -13.49 -20.44 3.87
CA ARG A 360 -13.61 -19.08 4.42
C ARG A 360 -12.26 -18.36 4.55
N GLN A 361 -11.18 -19.07 4.85
CA GLN A 361 -9.85 -18.46 4.99
C GLN A 361 -9.28 -18.06 3.62
N PHE A 362 -9.48 -18.91 2.62
CA PHE A 362 -9.07 -18.62 1.24
C PHE A 362 -9.92 -17.49 0.62
N LEU A 363 -11.23 -17.46 0.88
CA LEU A 363 -12.11 -16.34 0.52
C LEU A 363 -11.57 -15.02 1.05
N HIS A 364 -11.19 -14.98 2.32
CA HIS A 364 -10.63 -13.76 2.92
C HIS A 364 -9.32 -13.34 2.26
N LEU A 365 -8.44 -14.30 1.95
CA LEU A 365 -7.18 -14.01 1.27
C LEU A 365 -7.41 -13.48 -0.15
N ALA A 366 -8.38 -14.04 -0.87
CA ALA A 366 -8.76 -13.60 -2.20
C ALA A 366 -9.37 -12.19 -2.19
N LEU A 367 -10.25 -11.87 -1.23
CA LEU A 367 -10.80 -10.52 -1.07
C LEU A 367 -9.69 -9.50 -0.82
N ARG A 368 -8.72 -9.82 0.05
CA ARG A 368 -7.56 -8.94 0.27
C ARG A 368 -6.74 -8.74 -0.99
N ALA A 369 -6.50 -9.80 -1.75
CA ALA A 369 -5.75 -9.72 -3.00
C ALA A 369 -6.47 -8.83 -4.03
N ILE A 370 -7.80 -8.95 -4.15
CA ILE A 370 -8.60 -8.14 -5.07
C ILE A 370 -8.53 -6.65 -4.70
N SER A 371 -8.69 -6.28 -3.42
CA SER A 371 -8.56 -4.89 -2.99
C SER A 371 -7.19 -4.30 -3.33
N ILE A 372 -6.12 -5.09 -3.16
CA ILE A 372 -4.76 -4.67 -3.50
C ILE A 372 -4.55 -4.56 -5.01
N ILE A 373 -5.14 -5.45 -5.81
CA ILE A 373 -5.09 -5.35 -7.29
C ILE A 373 -5.79 -4.07 -7.76
N ILE A 374 -6.95 -3.73 -7.18
CA ILE A 374 -7.64 -2.46 -7.49
C ILE A 374 -6.74 -1.27 -7.11
N ALA A 375 -6.08 -1.31 -5.95
CA ALA A 375 -5.13 -0.28 -5.55
C ALA A 375 -4.01 -0.12 -6.58
N MET A 376 -3.34 -1.21 -6.98
CA MET A 376 -2.28 -1.21 -7.98
C MET A 376 -2.72 -0.63 -9.33
N LEU A 377 -3.90 -1.02 -9.82
CA LEU A 377 -4.46 -0.50 -11.06
C LEU A 377 -4.69 1.01 -10.96
N THR A 378 -5.20 1.47 -9.82
CA THR A 378 -5.44 2.90 -9.57
C THR A 378 -4.11 3.67 -9.57
N THR A 379 -3.08 3.17 -8.88
CA THR A 379 -1.72 3.75 -8.88
C THR A 379 -1.12 3.78 -10.30
N ILE A 380 -1.21 2.68 -11.05
CA ILE A 380 -0.68 2.62 -12.42
C ILE A 380 -1.40 3.61 -13.34
N SER A 381 -2.73 3.68 -13.29
CA SER A 381 -3.50 4.66 -14.06
C SER A 381 -3.13 6.10 -13.69
N LEU A 382 -2.86 6.37 -12.42
CA LEU A 382 -2.41 7.67 -11.93
C LEU A 382 -1.04 8.07 -12.48
N LEU A 383 -0.07 7.16 -12.43
CA LEU A 383 1.27 7.40 -12.95
C LEU A 383 1.24 7.59 -14.48
N LEU A 384 0.44 6.78 -15.19
CA LEU A 384 0.25 6.93 -16.64
C LEU A 384 -0.40 8.27 -17.00
N LEU A 385 -1.43 8.68 -16.26
CA LEU A 385 -2.03 10.00 -16.42
C LEU A 385 -1.00 11.10 -16.16
N GLY A 386 -0.21 10.95 -15.09
CA GLY A 386 0.88 11.84 -14.73
C GLY A 386 1.91 11.98 -15.86
N ILE A 387 2.28 10.88 -16.53
CA ILE A 387 3.20 10.87 -17.67
C ILE A 387 2.59 11.57 -18.89
N ILE A 388 1.40 11.13 -19.33
CA ILE A 388 0.74 11.64 -20.54
C ILE A 388 0.42 13.15 -20.40
N ARG A 389 -0.01 13.56 -19.21
CA ARG A 389 -0.44 14.93 -18.90
C ARG A 389 0.58 15.66 -18.02
N THR A 390 1.87 15.30 -18.05
CA THR A 390 2.92 15.88 -17.18
C THR A 390 2.88 17.41 -17.20
N ALA A 391 2.92 18.00 -18.39
CA ALA A 391 2.90 19.46 -18.54
C ALA A 391 1.60 20.07 -18.03
N ASP A 392 0.48 19.36 -18.20
CA ASP A 392 -0.84 19.85 -17.81
C ASP A 392 -1.05 19.77 -16.29
N VAL A 393 -0.57 18.71 -15.63
CA VAL A 393 -0.60 18.55 -14.17
C VAL A 393 0.24 19.63 -13.48
N VAL A 394 1.39 19.98 -14.06
CA VAL A 394 2.24 21.06 -13.53
C VAL A 394 1.59 22.42 -13.76
N LYS A 395 1.00 22.67 -14.93
CA LYS A 395 0.58 24.02 -15.36
C LYS A 395 -0.86 24.37 -15.04
N TYR A 396 -1.79 23.40 -15.09
CA TYR A 396 -3.22 23.67 -14.98
C TYR A 396 -3.78 23.22 -13.63
N PRO A 397 -4.57 24.08 -12.95
CA PRO A 397 -5.14 23.79 -11.63
C PRO A 397 -6.09 22.59 -11.62
N TYR A 398 -6.85 22.41 -12.70
CA TYR A 398 -7.79 21.31 -12.85
C TYR A 398 -7.06 19.97 -12.80
N TRP A 399 -6.03 19.79 -13.64
CA TRP A 399 -5.24 18.57 -13.70
C TRP A 399 -4.41 18.34 -12.44
N ARG A 400 -3.90 19.41 -11.83
CA ARG A 400 -3.22 19.35 -10.52
C ARG A 400 -4.16 18.87 -9.43
N GLY A 401 -5.36 19.44 -9.35
CA GLY A 401 -6.39 19.04 -8.40
C GLY A 401 -6.80 17.59 -8.60
N LEU A 402 -7.09 17.20 -9.84
CA LEU A 402 -7.42 15.83 -10.24
C LEU A 402 -6.36 14.82 -9.81
N SER A 403 -5.10 15.08 -10.14
CA SER A 403 -3.99 14.23 -9.72
C SER A 403 -3.87 14.16 -8.20
N THR A 404 -4.07 15.28 -7.49
CA THR A 404 -3.90 15.33 -6.02
C THR A 404 -4.91 14.45 -5.30
N TRP A 405 -6.20 14.57 -5.60
CA TRP A 405 -7.20 13.77 -4.88
C TRP A 405 -7.20 12.31 -5.33
N LEU A 406 -6.90 12.01 -6.61
CA LEU A 406 -6.76 10.62 -7.05
C LEU A 406 -5.59 9.92 -6.34
N THR A 407 -4.44 10.60 -6.15
CA THR A 407 -3.32 10.08 -5.37
C THR A 407 -3.73 9.74 -3.94
N THR A 408 -4.66 10.48 -3.33
CA THR A 408 -5.18 10.14 -1.98
C THR A 408 -6.15 8.96 -2.00
N VAL A 409 -6.96 8.80 -3.07
CA VAL A 409 -7.87 7.65 -3.22
C VAL A 409 -7.12 6.32 -3.27
N SER A 410 -5.98 6.29 -3.96
CA SER A 410 -5.15 5.08 -4.13
C SER A 410 -4.86 4.38 -2.80
N GLY A 411 -4.41 5.15 -1.80
CA GLY A 411 -4.02 4.62 -0.49
C GLY A 411 -5.18 4.12 0.39
N THR A 412 -6.43 4.46 0.05
CA THR A 412 -7.63 4.01 0.77
C THR A 412 -8.00 2.55 0.47
N TRP A 413 -7.70 2.06 -0.74
CA TRP A 413 -8.06 0.70 -1.15
C TRP A 413 -7.36 -0.37 -0.30
N ALA A 414 -6.11 -0.12 0.09
CA ALA A 414 -5.33 -1.01 0.94
C ALA A 414 -5.83 -1.06 2.40
N ALA A 415 -6.61 -0.07 2.83
CA ALA A 415 -7.18 -0.03 4.17
C ALA A 415 -8.35 -1.01 4.37
N ILE A 416 -9.08 -1.38 3.31
CA ILE A 416 -10.20 -2.34 3.39
C ILE A 416 -9.74 -3.72 3.93
N PRO A 417 -8.67 -4.34 3.39
CA PRO A 417 -8.05 -5.54 3.96
C PRO A 417 -7.71 -5.45 5.46
N ILE A 418 -7.25 -4.28 5.89
CA ILE A 418 -6.78 -4.02 7.26
C ILE A 418 -7.99 -3.82 8.18
N ALA A 419 -9.00 -3.07 7.72
CA ALA A 419 -10.32 -2.95 8.35
C ALA A 419 -10.90 -4.31 8.74
N TRP A 420 -10.88 -5.22 7.78
CA TRP A 420 -11.37 -6.58 7.97
C TRP A 420 -10.50 -7.41 8.92
N GLN A 421 -9.18 -7.19 8.97
CA GLN A 421 -8.30 -7.88 9.94
C GLN A 421 -8.68 -7.57 11.38
N CYS A 422 -8.97 -6.31 11.71
CA CYS A 422 -9.31 -5.93 13.08
C CYS A 422 -10.68 -6.43 13.48
N TRP A 423 -11.65 -6.37 12.56
CA TRP A 423 -12.97 -6.94 12.82
C TRP A 423 -12.86 -8.40 13.24
N ARG A 424 -11.99 -9.17 12.58
CA ARG A 424 -11.70 -10.55 12.98
C ARG A 424 -10.99 -10.65 14.33
N LEU A 425 -9.95 -9.86 14.57
CA LEU A 425 -9.26 -9.86 15.88
C LEU A 425 -10.22 -9.52 17.02
N TYR A 426 -11.17 -8.63 16.78
CA TYR A 426 -12.24 -8.30 17.69
C TYR A 426 -13.21 -9.47 17.89
N GLN A 427 -13.66 -10.12 16.81
CA GLN A 427 -14.57 -11.27 16.90
C GLN A 427 -13.96 -12.49 17.57
N GLU A 428 -12.69 -12.82 17.28
CA GLU A 428 -11.96 -13.91 17.95
C GLU A 428 -11.93 -13.68 19.47
N GLN A 429 -11.88 -12.42 19.89
CA GLN A 429 -11.86 -12.05 21.30
C GLN A 429 -13.24 -12.03 21.95
N SER A 430 -14.29 -11.56 21.25
CA SER A 430 -15.66 -11.63 21.77
C SER A 430 -16.14 -13.08 21.92
N GLY A 431 -15.69 -13.97 21.03
CA GLY A 431 -15.95 -15.41 21.13
C GLY A 431 -15.20 -16.06 22.30
N GLY A 432 -13.92 -15.74 22.50
CA GLY A 432 -13.11 -16.26 23.61
C GLY A 432 -13.55 -15.76 25.00
N ALA A 433 -14.02 -14.52 25.10
CA ALA A 433 -14.58 -13.98 26.35
C ALA A 433 -15.88 -14.70 26.76
N SER A 434 -16.73 -15.04 25.78
CA SER A 434 -17.98 -15.80 26.00
C SER A 434 -17.72 -17.24 26.48
N GLN A 435 -16.71 -17.92 25.91
CA GLN A 435 -16.32 -19.28 26.32
C GLN A 435 -15.63 -19.31 27.70
N SER A 436 -14.89 -18.26 28.09
CA SER A 436 -14.30 -18.20 29.43
C SER A 436 -15.34 -17.96 30.54
N LEU A 437 -16.44 -17.27 30.23
CA LEU A 437 -17.55 -17.11 31.18
C LEU A 437 -18.37 -18.40 31.30
N SER A 438 -18.59 -19.15 30.21
CA SER A 438 -19.34 -20.41 30.28
C SER A 438 -18.59 -21.52 31.03
N ASN A 439 -17.26 -21.53 30.97
CA ASN A 439 -16.45 -22.53 31.68
C ASN A 439 -16.15 -22.16 33.15
N SER A 440 -16.60 -21.00 33.62
CA SER A 440 -16.37 -20.56 35.01
C SER A 440 -17.46 -20.99 36.00
N ASN A 441 -18.57 -21.57 35.52
CA ASN A 441 -19.69 -22.00 36.37
C ASN A 441 -19.72 -23.51 36.68
N ASP A 442 -18.83 -24.32 36.10
CA ASP A 442 -18.84 -25.79 36.27
C ASP A 442 -17.53 -26.31 36.87
N THR A 443 -17.03 -25.75 37.98
CA THR A 443 -16.15 -26.50 38.91
C THR A 443 -16.07 -25.81 40.28
N ALA A 444 -17.19 -25.84 41.00
CA ALA A 444 -17.19 -25.60 42.44
C ALA A 444 -17.88 -26.78 43.12
N LEU A 445 -17.15 -27.89 43.32
CA LEU A 445 -17.43 -28.84 44.40
C LEU A 445 -16.33 -29.92 44.52
N ILE A 446 -15.95 -30.14 45.79
CA ILE A 446 -15.14 -31.23 46.36
C ILE A 446 -13.62 -31.01 46.34
N GLY A 447 -13.10 -30.62 47.50
CA GLY A 447 -11.68 -30.47 47.78
C GLY A 447 -11.03 -31.69 48.42
N VAL A 448 -9.69 -31.69 48.44
CA VAL A 448 -8.77 -32.13 49.51
C VAL A 448 -7.38 -31.58 49.13
N PRO A 449 -6.60 -30.96 50.04
CA PRO A 449 -5.26 -30.45 49.75
C PRO A 449 -4.19 -31.52 50.06
N GLY A 450 -3.18 -31.65 49.19
CA GLY A 450 -2.11 -32.63 49.42
C GLY A 450 -0.80 -32.36 48.67
N SER A 451 0.18 -31.87 49.42
CA SER A 451 1.63 -32.11 49.28
C SER A 451 2.40 -31.58 48.06
N LYS A 452 3.16 -30.51 48.34
CA LYS A 452 4.46 -30.22 47.70
C LYS A 452 5.39 -31.43 47.84
N ASN A 453 6.15 -31.75 46.79
CA ASN A 453 7.51 -32.27 46.92
C ASN A 453 8.31 -31.89 45.67
N ALA A 454 9.45 -31.27 45.93
CA ALA A 454 10.49 -30.97 44.95
C ALA A 454 11.49 -32.13 44.94
N ASP A 455 12.04 -32.44 43.78
CA ASP A 455 13.42 -32.94 43.68
C ASP A 455 14.05 -32.50 42.33
N PRO A 456 15.34 -32.13 42.28
CA PRO A 456 15.98 -31.49 41.13
C PRO A 456 16.88 -32.44 40.32
N GLY A 457 17.06 -32.13 39.03
CA GLY A 457 18.29 -32.46 38.30
C GLY A 457 18.13 -33.17 36.96
N ARG A 458 18.26 -32.42 35.84
CA ARG A 458 19.28 -32.59 34.77
C ARG A 458 19.04 -31.61 33.59
N PRO A 459 20.03 -31.39 32.70
CA PRO A 459 20.46 -30.07 32.27
C PRO A 459 19.69 -29.52 31.05
N THR A 460 19.67 -28.20 31.00
CA THR A 460 19.24 -27.32 29.92
C THR A 460 19.84 -27.72 28.58
N GLN A 461 19.01 -28.27 27.70
CA GLN A 461 19.26 -28.31 26.27
C GLN A 461 18.27 -27.30 25.65
N ASP A 462 18.81 -26.22 25.08
CA ASP A 462 18.07 -25.16 24.40
C ASP A 462 17.16 -25.77 23.33
N GLY A 463 15.90 -26.00 23.69
CA GLY A 463 14.86 -26.50 22.81
C GLY A 463 14.29 -25.34 22.01
N ALA A 464 14.53 -25.36 20.70
CA ALA A 464 13.71 -24.61 19.76
C ALA A 464 12.24 -24.94 20.04
N GLU A 465 11.44 -23.94 20.43
CA GLU A 465 10.00 -24.10 20.66
C GLU A 465 9.32 -24.53 19.36
N THR A 466 9.12 -25.84 19.20
CA THR A 466 8.19 -26.44 18.25
C THR A 466 6.78 -26.13 18.74
N ILE A 467 6.20 -25.03 18.25
CA ILE A 467 4.79 -24.74 18.48
C ILE A 467 3.97 -25.30 17.33
N GLU A 468 3.19 -26.34 17.63
CA GLU A 468 2.08 -26.81 16.81
C GLU A 468 1.04 -25.69 16.63
N ILE A 469 0.72 -25.39 15.37
CA ILE A 469 -0.47 -24.62 15.06
C ILE A 469 -1.64 -25.60 15.17
N LYS A 470 -2.31 -25.61 16.33
CA LYS A 470 -3.56 -26.36 16.53
C LYS A 470 -4.63 -25.77 15.61
N ILE A 471 -4.92 -26.46 14.51
CA ILE A 471 -6.12 -26.24 13.71
C ILE A 471 -7.23 -27.01 14.43
N GLU A 472 -8.11 -26.30 15.09
CA GLU A 472 -9.29 -26.87 15.73
C GLU A 472 -10.24 -27.38 14.64
N LEU A 473 -10.20 -28.68 14.40
CA LEU A 473 -11.25 -29.39 13.66
C LEU A 473 -12.48 -29.50 14.58
N ASP A 474 -13.61 -29.02 14.09
CA ASP A 474 -14.92 -29.11 14.76
C ASP A 474 -15.24 -30.57 15.15
N PRO A 475 -15.40 -30.89 16.46
CA PRO A 475 -15.60 -32.27 16.92
C PRO A 475 -16.97 -32.86 16.57
N LYS A 476 -17.91 -32.11 15.97
CA LYS A 476 -19.27 -32.62 15.73
C LYS A 476 -19.44 -33.62 14.58
N ALA A 477 -18.36 -34.13 13.99
CA ALA A 477 -18.45 -35.09 12.88
C ALA A 477 -18.22 -36.57 13.28
N ILE A 478 -17.97 -36.91 14.54
CA ILE A 478 -17.74 -38.31 14.94
C ILE A 478 -18.40 -38.61 16.29
N HIS A 479 -19.66 -39.07 16.24
CA HIS A 479 -20.20 -39.95 17.28
C HIS A 479 -20.52 -41.30 16.62
N PRO A 480 -19.88 -42.40 17.03
CA PRO A 480 -20.47 -43.72 16.91
C PRO A 480 -21.41 -43.91 18.11
N THR A 481 -22.70 -44.01 17.85
CA THR A 481 -23.66 -44.52 18.84
C THR A 481 -23.53 -46.03 18.84
N GLU A 482 -22.77 -46.59 19.78
CA GLU A 482 -22.89 -47.99 20.16
C GLU A 482 -24.06 -48.12 21.14
N THR A 483 -25.20 -48.60 20.63
CA THR A 483 -26.26 -49.18 21.47
C THR A 483 -26.09 -50.70 21.49
N PHE A 484 -25.74 -51.21 22.66
CA PHE A 484 -25.90 -52.61 23.06
C PHE A 484 -27.39 -52.89 23.33
N GLU A 485 -27.98 -53.83 22.59
CA GLU A 485 -29.16 -54.66 22.96
C GLU A 485 -28.97 -55.98 22.18
N LYS A 486 -28.62 -57.13 22.77
CA LYS A 486 -29.46 -58.11 23.50
C LYS A 486 -30.82 -58.37 22.82
N GLU A 487 -30.85 -59.26 21.83
CA GLU A 487 -31.38 -60.65 21.90
C GLU A 487 -31.03 -61.43 20.63
#